data_AF-A0A975JL81-F1
#
_entry.id   AF-A0A975JL81-F1
#
_cell.length_a   1.000
_cell.length_b   1.000
_cell.length_c   1.000
_cell.angle_alpha   90.00
_cell.angle_beta   90.00
_cell.angle_gamma   90.00
#
_symmetry.space_group_name_H-M   'P 1'
#
loop_
_entity.id
_entity.type
_entity.pdbx_description
1 polymer ?
#
loop_
_entity_poly.entity_id
_entity_poly.type
_entity_poly.pdbx_seq_one_letter_code
_entity_poly.pdbx_strand_id
1 'polypeptide(L)'
;MPLHLTKIAFGAQSYADIESWYAGRRSPYLTTKYRPTKWEQCIGGSLYWIHQHAIVARSEITGFTQGDDGRWRIELKPELVRVAPRTKRAHQGWRYLKGEPPRDLAPDEDIGDALPGKLAARLERLGLV
;
A
#
# COMPACT_ATOMS: atom_id res chain seq x y z
N MET A 1 12.63 -10.62 10.03
CA MET A 1 12.24 -9.64 9.00
C MET A 1 10.98 -8.93 9.47
N PRO A 2 10.83 -7.61 9.27
CA PRO A 2 9.63 -6.88 9.67
C PRO A 2 8.40 -7.41 8.92
N LEU A 3 7.23 -7.26 9.54
CA LEU A 3 5.95 -7.58 8.92
C LEU A 3 5.48 -6.40 8.08
N HIS A 4 4.81 -6.71 6.97
CA HIS A 4 4.24 -5.71 6.09
C HIS A 4 2.71 -5.73 6.14
N LEU A 5 2.11 -4.60 5.82
CA LEU A 5 0.66 -4.44 5.75
C LEU A 5 0.26 -4.17 4.30
N THR A 6 -0.99 -4.44 3.98
CA THR A 6 -1.64 -4.05 2.72
C THR A 6 -2.88 -3.24 3.05
N LYS A 7 -3.18 -2.24 2.23
CA LYS A 7 -4.39 -1.43 2.34
C LYS A 7 -4.82 -0.93 0.97
N ILE A 8 -6.13 -0.85 0.76
CA ILE A 8 -6.69 -0.20 -0.44
C ILE A 8 -6.45 1.31 -0.40
N ALA A 9 -5.95 1.86 -1.51
CA ALA A 9 -5.93 3.29 -1.77
C ALA A 9 -7.33 3.78 -2.17
N PHE A 10 -8.27 3.70 -1.23
CA PHE A 10 -9.67 4.06 -1.48
C PHE A 10 -9.78 5.55 -1.87
N GLY A 11 -10.50 5.84 -2.95
CA GLY A 11 -10.69 7.20 -3.47
C GLY A 11 -9.67 7.63 -4.52
N ALA A 12 -8.46 7.06 -4.55
CA ALA A 12 -7.48 7.33 -5.60
C ALA A 12 -7.97 6.76 -6.95
N GLN A 13 -7.92 7.58 -8.00
CA GLN A 13 -8.21 7.21 -9.39
C GLN A 13 -6.92 6.88 -10.16
N SER A 14 -5.78 7.41 -9.70
CA SER A 14 -4.47 7.24 -10.31
C SER A 14 -3.37 7.05 -9.25
N TYR A 15 -2.16 6.68 -9.70
CA TYR A 15 -0.97 6.70 -8.84
C TYR A 15 -0.65 8.11 -8.32
N ALA A 16 -0.79 9.12 -9.18
CA ALA A 16 -0.53 10.52 -8.82
C ALA A 16 -1.42 10.99 -7.66
N ASP A 17 -2.65 10.48 -7.56
CA ASP A 17 -3.52 10.78 -6.42
C ASP A 17 -2.93 10.22 -5.12
N ILE A 18 -2.36 9.02 -5.14
CA ILE A 18 -1.71 8.42 -3.96
C ILE A 18 -0.48 9.24 -3.58
N GLU A 19 0.32 9.64 -4.55
CA GLU A 19 1.51 10.49 -4.36
C GLU A 19 1.16 11.85 -3.74
N SER A 20 0.04 12.45 -4.17
CA SER A 20 -0.47 13.70 -3.62
C SER A 20 -0.77 13.64 -2.11
N TRP A 21 -1.03 12.43 -1.56
CA TRP A 21 -1.24 12.25 -0.13
C TRP A 21 0.03 12.43 0.70
N TYR A 22 1.21 12.37 0.07
CA TYR A 22 2.52 12.55 0.69
C TYR A 22 3.09 13.94 0.39
N ALA A 23 2.71 14.55 -0.73
CA ALA A 23 3.21 15.86 -1.17
C ALA A 23 3.11 16.92 -0.06
N GLY A 24 4.26 17.53 0.28
CA GLY A 24 4.36 18.60 1.28
C GLY A 24 4.14 18.17 2.74
N ARG A 25 3.98 16.87 3.03
CA ARG A 25 3.77 16.37 4.40
C ARG A 25 5.07 15.86 5.00
N ARG A 26 5.42 16.35 6.18
CA ARG A 26 6.60 15.87 6.94
C ARG A 26 6.35 14.53 7.65
N SER A 27 5.12 14.28 8.07
CA SER A 27 4.72 13.06 8.80
C SER A 27 3.33 12.62 8.34
N PRO A 28 3.20 11.96 7.17
CA PRO A 28 1.94 11.40 6.75
C PRO A 28 1.54 10.23 7.65
N TYR A 29 0.25 10.12 7.93
CA TYR A 29 -0.30 9.01 8.69
C TYR A 29 -1.64 8.55 8.14
N LEU A 30 -1.97 7.31 8.43
CA LEU A 30 -3.29 6.73 8.22
C LEU A 30 -4.00 6.59 9.57
N THR A 31 -5.29 6.93 9.66
CA THR A 31 -6.10 6.56 10.82
C THR A 31 -6.72 5.16 10.68
N THR A 32 -6.75 4.41 11.78
CA THR A 32 -7.39 3.11 11.89
C THR A 32 -8.06 2.95 13.24
N LYS A 33 -9.18 2.21 13.28
CA LYS A 33 -9.91 1.96 14.53
C LYS A 33 -9.10 1.08 15.48
N TYR A 34 -8.42 0.07 14.94
CA TYR A 34 -7.65 -0.90 15.70
C TYR A 34 -6.22 -0.98 15.18
N ARG A 35 -5.26 -0.96 16.10
CA ARG A 35 -3.84 -1.21 15.84
C ARG A 35 -3.62 -2.68 15.49
N PRO A 36 -2.68 -3.01 14.59
CA PRO A 36 -2.29 -4.40 14.35
C PRO A 36 -1.81 -5.11 15.61
N THR A 37 -2.20 -6.39 15.78
CA THR A 37 -1.77 -7.21 16.93
C THR A 37 -0.25 -7.31 17.03
N LYS A 38 0.46 -7.40 15.90
CA LYS A 38 1.92 -7.51 15.80
C LYS A 38 2.56 -6.20 15.35
N TRP A 39 2.03 -5.05 15.81
CA TRP A 39 2.44 -3.72 15.36
C TRP A 39 3.94 -3.43 15.55
N GLU A 40 4.57 -3.93 16.61
CA GLU A 40 6.01 -3.74 16.85
C GLU A 40 6.84 -4.32 15.71
N GLN A 41 6.42 -5.48 15.20
CA GLN A 41 7.08 -6.14 14.07
C GLN A 41 6.82 -5.41 12.75
N CYS A 42 5.81 -4.55 12.67
CA CYS A 42 5.52 -3.75 11.49
C CYS A 42 6.42 -2.51 11.37
N ILE A 43 7.06 -2.06 12.46
CA ILE A 43 7.97 -0.90 12.44
C ILE A 43 9.24 -1.27 11.67
N GLY A 44 9.64 -0.42 10.73
CA GLY A 44 10.66 -0.74 9.72
C GLY A 44 10.15 -1.65 8.60
N GLY A 45 8.88 -2.07 8.67
CA GLY A 45 8.17 -2.72 7.58
C GLY A 45 7.57 -1.69 6.62
N SER A 46 6.55 -2.10 5.84
CA SER A 46 5.92 -1.20 4.89
C SER A 46 4.42 -1.46 4.76
N LEU A 47 3.69 -0.40 4.48
CA LEU A 47 2.31 -0.42 4.03
C LEU A 47 2.29 -0.44 2.49
N TYR A 48 1.75 -1.51 1.91
CA TYR A 48 1.58 -1.67 0.47
C TYR A 48 0.18 -1.22 0.04
N TRP A 49 0.16 -0.30 -0.92
CA TRP A 49 -1.07 0.27 -1.47
C TRP A 49 -1.64 -0.61 -2.57
N ILE A 50 -2.90 -0.99 -2.42
CA ILE A 50 -3.68 -1.70 -3.44
C ILE A 50 -4.51 -0.68 -4.20
N HIS A 51 -4.32 -0.62 -5.52
CA HIS A 51 -5.12 0.18 -6.45
C HIS A 51 -5.51 -0.71 -7.64
N GLN A 52 -6.78 -0.66 -8.06
CA GLN A 52 -7.35 -1.50 -9.13
C GLN A 52 -6.94 -2.99 -9.03
N HIS A 53 -7.08 -3.60 -7.85
CA HIS A 53 -6.74 -5.01 -7.59
C HIS A 53 -5.26 -5.38 -7.82
N ALA A 54 -4.34 -4.41 -7.78
CA ALA A 54 -2.90 -4.65 -7.78
C ALA A 54 -2.23 -3.85 -6.65
N ILE A 55 -1.18 -4.42 -6.06
CA ILE A 55 -0.22 -3.65 -5.27
C ILE A 55 0.57 -2.76 -6.24
N VAL A 56 0.71 -1.48 -5.95
CA VAL A 56 1.34 -0.50 -6.86
C VAL A 56 2.45 0.33 -6.21
N ALA A 57 2.40 0.46 -4.89
CA ALA A 57 3.34 1.29 -4.14
C ALA A 57 3.53 0.78 -2.72
N ARG A 58 4.60 1.22 -2.06
CA ARG A 58 4.81 1.03 -0.63
C ARG A 58 5.22 2.34 0.06
N SER A 59 4.90 2.40 1.34
CA SER A 59 5.39 3.44 2.25
C SER A 59 5.90 2.78 3.53
N GLU A 60 7.08 3.19 3.99
CA GLU A 60 7.66 2.62 5.20
C GLU A 60 6.83 2.99 6.43
N ILE A 61 6.63 2.04 7.34
CA ILE A 61 5.92 2.26 8.60
C ILE A 61 6.96 2.65 9.66
N THR A 62 6.88 3.88 10.15
CA THR A 62 7.82 4.43 11.14
C THR A 62 7.33 4.24 12.56
N GLY A 63 6.02 4.08 12.77
CA GLY A 63 5.46 3.93 14.10
C GLY A 63 3.95 3.84 14.15
N PHE A 64 3.44 3.75 15.38
CA PHE A 64 2.01 3.79 15.67
C PHE A 64 1.76 4.70 16.87
N THR A 65 0.90 5.70 16.71
CA THR A 65 0.50 6.59 17.80
C THR A 65 -1.01 6.51 18.01
N GLN A 66 -1.48 6.76 19.22
CA GLN A 66 -2.91 6.91 19.47
C GLN A 66 -3.24 8.40 19.45
N GLY A 67 -4.21 8.80 18.63
CA GLY A 67 -4.74 10.16 18.63
C GLY A 67 -5.72 10.37 19.78
N ASP A 68 -5.95 11.65 20.11
CA ASP A 68 -6.88 12.07 21.16
C ASP A 68 -8.34 11.66 20.87
N ASP A 69 -8.64 11.37 19.61
CA ASP A 69 -9.93 10.83 19.15
C ASP A 69 -10.11 9.33 19.41
N GLY A 70 -9.15 8.71 20.11
CA GLY A 70 -9.13 7.27 20.41
C GLY A 70 -8.76 6.38 19.22
N ARG A 71 -8.50 6.96 18.04
CA ARG A 71 -8.07 6.21 16.86
C ARG A 71 -6.56 6.04 16.84
N TRP A 72 -6.11 4.96 16.22
CA TRP A 72 -4.70 4.72 15.99
C TRP A 72 -4.26 5.37 14.69
N ARG A 73 -3.05 5.93 14.69
CA ARG A 73 -2.36 6.43 13.53
C ARG A 73 -1.25 5.44 13.18
N ILE A 74 -1.21 5.03 11.92
CA ILE A 74 -0.06 4.35 11.33
C ILE A 74 0.81 5.44 10.74
N GLU A 75 1.94 5.72 11.39
CA GLU A 75 2.89 6.74 10.94
C GLU A 75 3.68 6.19 9.76
N LEU A 76 3.77 6.99 8.70
CA LEU A 76 4.45 6.62 7.47
C LEU A 76 5.61 7.58 7.21
N LYS A 77 6.67 7.06 6.61
CA LYS A 77 7.73 7.90 6.04
C LYS A 77 7.13 8.80 4.96
N PRO A 78 7.54 10.08 4.82
CA PRO A 78 7.06 11.01 3.80
C PRO A 78 7.58 10.69 2.38
N GLU A 79 7.49 9.42 2.00
CA GLU A 79 8.03 8.88 0.76
C GLU A 79 7.11 7.75 0.27
N LEU A 80 6.71 7.84 -0.99
CA LEU A 80 5.94 6.81 -1.68
C LEU A 80 6.84 6.16 -2.73
N VAL A 81 7.11 4.86 -2.56
CA VAL A 81 8.00 4.12 -3.46
C VAL A 81 7.15 3.26 -4.38
N ARG A 82 7.36 3.36 -5.70
CA ARG A 82 6.75 2.47 -6.69
C ARG A 82 7.30 1.06 -6.55
N VAL A 83 6.44 0.06 -6.68
CA VAL A 83 6.84 -1.36 -6.59
C VAL A 83 6.31 -2.15 -7.77
N ALA A 84 6.99 -3.23 -8.11
CA ALA A 84 6.59 -4.15 -9.17
C ALA A 84 5.14 -4.59 -8.97
N PRO A 85 4.23 -4.29 -9.91
CA PRO A 85 2.82 -4.50 -9.69
C PRO A 85 2.50 -5.98 -9.49
N ARG A 86 1.73 -6.26 -8.45
CA ARG A 86 1.35 -7.63 -8.08
C ARG A 86 -0.15 -7.73 -7.84
N THR A 87 -0.80 -8.68 -8.51
CA THR A 87 -2.23 -8.92 -8.34
C THR A 87 -2.57 -9.16 -6.86
N LYS A 88 -3.50 -8.36 -6.34
CA LYS A 88 -3.97 -8.42 -4.96
C LYS A 88 -5.38 -7.85 -4.87
N ARG A 89 -6.34 -8.70 -4.51
CA ARG A 89 -7.73 -8.28 -4.36
C ARG A 89 -7.87 -7.19 -3.28
N ALA A 90 -8.63 -6.15 -3.59
CA ALA A 90 -9.02 -5.11 -2.67
C ALA A 90 -9.73 -5.70 -1.43
N HIS A 91 -9.51 -5.07 -0.27
CA HIS A 91 -10.14 -5.46 0.99
C HIS A 91 -10.36 -4.24 1.87
N GLN A 92 -11.28 -4.36 2.83
CA GLN A 92 -11.56 -3.31 3.78
C GLN A 92 -10.53 -3.32 4.92
N GLY A 93 -10.10 -2.12 5.32
CA GLY A 93 -9.17 -1.95 6.44
C GLY A 93 -7.71 -2.14 6.04
N TRP A 94 -6.95 -2.84 6.87
CA TRP A 94 -5.58 -3.26 6.62
C TRP A 94 -5.46 -4.76 6.87
N ARG A 95 -4.53 -5.43 6.19
CA ARG A 95 -4.23 -6.85 6.41
C ARG A 95 -2.73 -7.08 6.31
N TYR A 96 -2.20 -8.05 7.05
CA TYR A 96 -0.81 -8.48 6.85
C TYR A 96 -0.58 -8.96 5.42
N LEU A 97 0.53 -8.51 4.83
CA LEU A 97 1.01 -9.06 3.59
C LEU A 97 1.44 -10.50 3.83
N LYS A 98 1.06 -11.40 2.92
CA LYS A 98 1.46 -12.80 2.95
C LYS A 98 2.44 -13.06 1.82
N GLY A 99 3.51 -13.80 2.12
CA GLY A 99 4.58 -14.09 1.18
C GLY A 99 5.55 -12.93 1.03
N GLU A 100 6.44 -13.05 0.04
CA GLU A 100 7.49 -12.08 -0.21
C GLU A 100 6.93 -10.74 -0.72
N PRO A 101 7.43 -9.59 -0.24
CA PRO A 101 7.05 -8.29 -0.78
C PRO A 101 7.46 -8.11 -2.25
N PRO A 102 6.69 -7.37 -3.06
CA PRO A 102 7.14 -6.97 -4.39
C PRO A 102 8.41 -6.12 -4.31
N ARG A 103 9.29 -6.24 -5.31
CA ARG A 103 10.51 -5.42 -5.41
C ARG A 103 10.18 -3.96 -5.72
N ASP A 104 11.07 -3.06 -5.30
CA ASP A 104 11.01 -1.66 -5.68
C ASP A 104 11.34 -1.47 -7.17
N LEU A 105 10.79 -0.42 -7.75
CA LEU A 105 11.05 -0.02 -9.11
C LEU A 105 12.01 1.16 -9.13
N ALA A 106 12.89 1.18 -10.12
CA ALA A 106 13.71 2.34 -10.37
C ALA A 106 12.82 3.52 -10.82
N PRO A 107 13.21 4.78 -10.53
CA PRO A 107 12.42 5.96 -10.91
C PRO A 107 12.10 6.06 -12.41
N ASP A 108 12.99 5.50 -13.24
CA ASP A 108 12.97 5.45 -14.70
C ASP A 108 12.35 4.16 -15.28
N GLU A 109 11.97 3.20 -14.42
CA GLU A 109 11.32 1.96 -14.87
C GLU A 109 9.84 2.25 -15.20
N ASP A 110 9.59 2.56 -16.47
CA ASP A 110 8.24 2.83 -16.98
C ASP A 110 7.43 1.54 -17.05
N ILE A 111 6.68 1.30 -15.98
CA ILE A 111 5.56 0.39 -16.03
C ILE A 111 4.38 1.21 -16.51
N GLY A 112 4.20 1.27 -17.82
CA GLY A 112 3.05 1.93 -18.41
C GLY A 112 1.75 1.57 -17.67
N ASP A 113 0.74 2.44 -17.73
CA ASP A 113 -0.53 2.37 -16.98
C ASP A 113 -1.35 1.05 -17.08
N ALA A 114 -0.82 0.05 -17.80
CA ALA A 114 -1.23 -1.34 -17.78
C ALA A 114 -0.97 -2.00 -16.40
N LEU A 115 -1.79 -1.61 -15.41
CA LEU A 115 -1.89 -2.31 -14.15
C LEU A 115 -2.22 -3.80 -14.40
N PRO A 116 -1.46 -4.75 -13.80
CA PRO A 116 -1.76 -6.17 -13.94
C PRO A 116 -3.17 -6.51 -13.50
N GLY A 117 -3.80 -5.71 -12.63
CA GLY A 117 -5.20 -5.91 -12.25
C GLY A 117 -6.17 -5.81 -13.43
N LYS A 118 -5.96 -4.87 -14.37
CA LYS A 118 -6.77 -4.78 -15.59
C LYS A 118 -6.46 -5.91 -16.57
N LEU A 119 -5.19 -6.30 -16.72
CA LEU A 119 -4.82 -7.47 -17.54
C LEU A 119 -5.34 -8.77 -16.95
N ALA A 120 -5.19 -9.01 -15.65
CA ALA A 120 -5.67 -10.19 -14.93
C ALA A 120 -7.20 -10.27 -14.98
N ALA A 121 -7.91 -9.16 -14.76
CA ALA A 121 -9.37 -9.14 -14.92
C ALA A 121 -9.80 -9.42 -16.38
N ARG A 122 -9.00 -9.01 -17.37
CA ARG A 122 -9.25 -9.32 -18.79
C ARG A 122 -8.94 -10.79 -19.11
N LEU A 123 -7.90 -11.37 -18.52
CA LEU A 123 -7.53 -12.77 -18.69
C LEU A 123 -8.49 -13.73 -17.97
N GLU A 124 -8.94 -13.40 -16.75
CA GLU A 124 -10.02 -14.13 -16.05
C GLU A 124 -11.31 -14.11 -16.89
N ARG A 125 -11.68 -12.97 -17.49
CA ARG A 125 -12.83 -12.88 -18.41
C ARG A 125 -12.69 -13.73 -19.67
N LEU A 126 -11.46 -14.01 -20.10
CA LEU A 126 -11.17 -14.83 -21.28
C LEU A 126 -10.92 -16.31 -20.93
N GLY A 127 -10.98 -16.70 -19.65
CA GLY A 127 -10.77 -18.07 -19.21
C GLY A 127 -9.35 -18.59 -19.39
N LEU A 128 -8.35 -17.70 -19.39
CA LEU A 128 -6.95 -18.03 -19.68
C LEU A 128 -6.06 -18.11 -18.42
N VAL A 129 -6.65 -18.09 -17.22
CA VAL A 129 -6.01 -18.29 -15.90
C VAL A 129 -6.96 -19.06 -15.00
#